data_AF-A0A8S2XKL5-F1
#
_entry.id   AF-A0A8S2XKL5-F1
#
_cell.length_a   1.000
_cell.length_b   1.000
_cell.length_c   1.000
_cell.angle_alpha   90.00
_cell.angle_beta   90.00
_cell.angle_gamma   90.00
#
_symmetry.space_group_name_H-M   'P 1'
#
loop_
_entity.id
_entity.type
_entity.pdbx_description
1 polymer ?
#
loop_
_entity_poly.entity_id
_entity_poly.type
_entity_poly.pdbx_seq_one_letter_code
_entity_poly.pdbx_strand_id
1 'polypeptide(L)'
;MVFFVRFSTRCTPRTSWFQVRAFVYRCFYSQLCDQLIRPELLSQSIQDQFINLLRLLIEQKPRHFFRLGIITTSSATEQQMINELQPIQILNVLRDHDLLNKNDFQQIVQQMIRDCKLVKSQIAGLGKSTIIRRAIEQSKKNYVKFPIYGAFDVDTLAERLQTKYPQLQTGAIHFDIGSVDNSQQLNDILHCLLLFRSFRFGQIAVSIPAGTP
;
A
#
# COMPACT_ATOMS: atom_id res chain seq x y z
N MET A 1 14.67 -3.59 17.34
CA MET A 1 14.32 -4.55 16.27
C MET A 1 13.38 -3.84 15.31
N VAL A 2 13.87 -3.42 14.14
CA VAL A 2 13.08 -2.71 13.13
C VAL A 2 12.46 -3.76 12.21
N PHE A 3 11.14 -3.90 12.25
CA PHE A 3 10.42 -4.77 11.32
C PHE A 3 10.41 -4.10 9.93
N PHE A 4 11.13 -4.68 8.97
CA PHE A 4 11.01 -4.30 7.57
C PHE A 4 9.75 -4.95 7.00
N VAL A 5 8.62 -4.26 7.15
CA VAL A 5 7.43 -4.52 6.34
C VAL A 5 7.78 -4.17 4.89
N ARG A 6 7.32 -4.93 3.89
CA ARG A 6 7.43 -4.51 2.49
C ARG A 6 6.72 -3.18 2.33
N PHE A 7 7.47 -2.10 2.10
CA PHE A 7 6.89 -0.76 2.01
C PHE A 7 6.85 -0.32 0.54
N SER A 8 5.69 -0.48 -0.09
CA SER A 8 5.38 0.26 -1.31
C SER A 8 4.98 1.69 -0.94
N THR A 9 5.58 2.68 -1.60
CA THR A 9 5.21 4.09 -1.43
C THR A 9 4.26 4.48 -2.55
N ARG A 10 2.99 4.73 -2.21
CA ARG A 10 2.00 5.26 -3.17
C ARG A 10 2.05 6.79 -3.16
N CYS A 11 2.33 7.36 -4.31
CA CYS A 11 2.40 8.80 -4.49
C CYS A 11 1.01 9.42 -4.63
N THR A 12 0.91 10.66 -4.18
CA THR A 12 -0.25 11.54 -4.28
C THR A 12 0.24 12.94 -4.62
N PRO A 13 -0.62 13.88 -5.04
CA PRO A 13 -0.23 15.27 -5.24
C PRO A 13 0.33 15.96 -3.99
N ARG A 14 0.11 15.38 -2.80
CA ARG A 14 0.61 15.91 -1.51
C ARG A 14 1.87 15.20 -1.01
N THR A 15 2.38 14.22 -1.75
CA THR A 15 3.57 13.47 -1.35
C THR A 15 4.79 14.40 -1.36
N SER A 16 5.46 14.51 -0.21
CA SER A 16 6.57 15.43 -0.01
C SER A 16 7.92 14.85 -0.43
N TRP A 17 8.89 15.71 -0.73
CA TRP A 17 10.27 15.30 -0.99
C TRP A 17 10.86 14.45 0.14
N PHE A 18 10.57 14.79 1.39
CA PHE A 18 11.07 14.02 2.54
C PHE A 18 10.63 12.55 2.50
N GLN A 19 9.37 12.28 2.14
CA GLN A 19 8.85 10.92 2.00
C GLN A 19 9.52 10.18 0.84
N VAL A 20 9.71 10.85 -0.30
CA VAL A 20 10.36 10.28 -1.49
C VAL A 20 11.85 10.01 -1.23
N ARG A 21 12.55 10.94 -0.59
CA ARG A 21 13.95 10.77 -0.18
C ARG A 21 14.10 9.56 0.75
N ALA A 22 13.25 9.44 1.77
CA ALA A 22 13.27 8.30 2.68
C ALA A 22 13.03 6.98 1.94
N PHE A 23 12.13 6.98 0.95
CA PHE A 23 11.91 5.84 0.05
C PHE A 23 13.17 5.49 -0.75
N VAL A 24 13.85 6.47 -1.38
CA VAL A 24 15.06 6.22 -2.18
C VAL A 24 16.16 5.60 -1.33
N TYR A 25 16.44 6.15 -0.14
CA TYR A 25 17.43 5.59 0.77
C TYR A 25 17.07 4.18 1.23
N ARG A 26 15.80 3.95 1.56
CA ARG A 26 15.32 2.61 1.93
C ARG A 26 15.53 1.63 0.78
N CYS A 27 15.05 1.96 -0.41
CA CYS A 27 15.15 1.12 -1.59
C CYS A 27 16.60 0.82 -1.95
N PHE A 28 17.46 1.84 -1.98
CA PHE A 28 18.86 1.68 -2.32
C PHE A 28 19.55 0.76 -1.32
N TYR A 29 19.36 0.94 -0.01
CA TYR A 29 20.05 0.12 1.01
C TYR A 29 19.32 -1.19 1.37
N SER A 30 18.18 -1.47 0.76
CA SER A 30 17.37 -2.67 0.98
C SER A 30 17.74 -3.74 -0.05
N GLN A 31 17.75 -5.01 0.37
CA GLN A 31 17.82 -6.14 -0.55
C GLN A 31 16.44 -6.53 -1.11
N LEU A 32 15.38 -5.92 -0.59
CA LEU A 32 14.02 -6.16 -1.04
C LEU A 32 13.70 -5.29 -2.27
N CYS A 33 12.71 -5.74 -3.05
CA CYS A 33 12.12 -4.90 -4.08
C CYS A 33 11.14 -3.93 -3.42
N ASP A 34 11.53 -2.66 -3.34
CA ASP A 34 10.69 -1.55 -2.91
C ASP A 34 10.01 -0.92 -4.14
N GLN A 35 8.74 -0.52 -4.01
CA GLN A 35 7.95 -0.03 -5.14
C GLN A 35 7.51 1.41 -4.93
N LEU A 36 7.68 2.24 -5.97
CA LEU A 36 7.11 3.58 -6.06
C LEU A 36 5.89 3.51 -7.00
N ILE A 37 4.71 3.78 -6.46
CA ILE A 37 3.44 3.64 -7.19
C ILE A 37 2.90 5.03 -7.54
N ARG A 38 2.57 5.23 -8.82
CA ARG A 38 2.05 6.46 -9.44
C ARG A 38 2.96 7.69 -9.28
N PRO A 39 4.27 7.59 -9.59
CA PRO A 39 5.18 8.73 -9.49
C PRO A 39 4.78 9.92 -10.36
N GLU A 40 3.93 9.75 -11.39
CA GLU A 40 3.33 10.83 -12.18
C GLU A 40 2.66 11.92 -11.33
N LEU A 41 2.17 11.56 -10.14
CA LEU A 41 1.47 12.50 -9.26
C LEU A 41 2.42 13.40 -8.47
N LEU A 42 3.73 13.15 -8.52
CA LEU A 42 4.74 13.99 -7.87
C LEU A 42 4.97 15.26 -8.69
N SER A 43 5.24 16.38 -8.02
CA SER A 43 5.66 17.60 -8.70
C SER A 43 6.97 17.37 -9.47
N GLN A 44 7.16 18.08 -10.57
CA GLN A 44 8.37 17.97 -11.39
C GLN A 44 9.65 18.13 -10.55
N SER A 45 9.67 19.11 -9.65
CA SER A 45 10.79 19.34 -8.73
C SER A 45 11.14 18.12 -7.86
N ILE A 46 10.14 17.36 -7.40
CA ILE A 46 10.36 16.14 -6.61
C ILE A 46 10.86 15.01 -7.51
N GLN A 47 10.37 14.92 -8.74
CA GLN A 47 10.83 13.94 -9.71
C GLN A 47 12.32 14.16 -10.05
N ASP A 48 12.73 15.41 -10.32
CA ASP A 48 14.12 15.76 -10.59
C ASP A 48 15.04 15.45 -9.40
N GLN A 49 14.59 15.78 -8.19
CA GLN A 49 15.32 15.47 -6.95
C GLN A 49 15.49 13.96 -6.75
N PHE A 50 14.45 13.17 -7.05
CA PHE A 50 14.50 11.71 -6.99
C PHE A 50 15.57 11.15 -7.93
N ILE A 51 15.58 11.59 -9.19
CA ILE A 51 16.51 11.12 -10.23
C ILE A 51 17.94 11.47 -9.84
N ASN A 52 18.18 12.72 -9.43
CA ASN A 52 19.50 13.20 -9.04
C ASN A 52 20.05 12.44 -7.82
N LEU A 53 19.21 12.20 -6.81
CA LEU A 53 19.61 11.41 -5.64
C LEU A 53 19.95 9.97 -6.01
N LEU A 54 19.14 9.34 -6.87
CA LEU A 54 19.38 7.96 -7.29
C LEU A 54 20.68 7.83 -8.11
N ARG A 55 20.93 8.75 -9.06
CA ARG A 55 22.20 8.81 -9.81
C ARG A 55 23.39 8.94 -8.87
N LEU A 56 23.34 9.88 -7.93
CA LEU A 56 24.42 10.10 -6.96
C LEU A 56 24.70 8.85 -6.11
N LEU A 57 23.68 8.12 -5.68
CA LEU A 57 23.86 6.88 -4.92
C LEU A 57 24.50 5.76 -5.75
N ILE A 58 24.08 5.61 -7.02
CA ILE A 58 24.65 4.64 -7.96
C ILE A 58 26.12 4.97 -8.24
N GLU A 59 26.45 6.23 -8.52
CA GLU A 59 27.82 6.69 -8.76
C GLU A 59 28.73 6.46 -7.55
N GLN A 60 28.23 6.70 -6.34
CA GLN A 60 29.00 6.48 -5.10
C GLN A 60 29.23 5.00 -4.80
N LYS A 61 28.30 4.12 -5.19
CA LYS A 61 28.35 2.69 -4.88
C LYS A 61 27.96 1.85 -6.11
N PRO A 62 28.80 1.81 -7.16
CA PRO A 62 28.44 1.20 -8.45
C PRO A 62 28.27 -0.32 -8.38
N ARG A 63 28.82 -0.97 -7.35
CA ARG A 63 28.68 -2.42 -7.11
C ARG A 63 27.52 -2.77 -6.17
N HIS A 64 26.77 -1.77 -5.72
CA HIS A 64 25.67 -1.98 -4.79
C HIS A 64 24.41 -2.40 -5.54
N PHE A 65 23.90 -3.59 -5.23
CA PHE A 65 22.69 -4.12 -5.83
C PHE A 65 21.47 -3.63 -5.05
N PHE A 66 20.50 -3.07 -5.77
CA PHE A 66 19.20 -2.68 -5.23
C PHE A 66 18.10 -3.05 -6.23
N ARG A 67 16.85 -3.11 -5.75
CA ARG A 67 15.69 -3.40 -6.58
C ARG A 67 14.62 -2.33 -6.37
N LEU A 68 14.35 -1.58 -7.43
CA LEU A 68 13.34 -0.55 -7.48
C LEU A 68 12.27 -0.94 -8.49
N GLY A 69 11.02 -1.05 -8.04
CA GLY A 69 9.87 -1.09 -8.92
C GLY A 69 9.25 0.30 -9.08
N ILE A 70 9.00 0.73 -10.31
CA ILE A 70 8.20 1.93 -10.59
C ILE A 70 6.91 1.46 -11.27
N ILE A 71 5.77 1.74 -10.66
CA ILE A 71 4.46 1.37 -11.18
C ILE A 71 3.75 2.65 -11.57
N THR A 72 3.40 2.82 -12.84
CA THR A 72 2.72 4.00 -13.36
C THR A 72 1.38 3.63 -14.00
N THR A 73 0.45 4.59 -13.98
CA THR A 73 -0.80 4.56 -14.76
C THR A 73 -0.75 5.43 -16.02
N SER A 74 0.33 6.19 -16.23
CA SER A 74 0.55 7.02 -17.42
C SER A 74 1.44 6.30 -18.43
N SER A 75 1.36 6.70 -19.70
CA SER A 75 2.24 6.12 -20.72
C SER A 75 3.71 6.48 -20.40
N ALA A 76 4.63 5.54 -20.60
CA ALA A 76 6.06 5.77 -20.28
C ALA A 76 6.64 6.98 -21.04
N THR A 77 6.14 7.25 -22.24
CA THR A 77 6.52 8.39 -23.08
C THR A 77 6.15 9.75 -22.47
N GLU A 78 5.11 9.80 -21.64
CA GLU A 78 4.66 11.01 -20.96
C GLU A 78 5.40 11.26 -19.62
N GLN A 79 6.25 10.32 -19.19
CA GLN A 79 6.91 10.41 -17.89
C GLN A 79 8.38 10.81 -18.02
N GLN A 80 8.66 12.08 -17.73
CA GLN A 80 10.04 12.60 -17.68
C GLN A 80 10.93 11.74 -16.76
N MET A 81 10.42 11.31 -15.60
CA MET A 81 11.17 10.45 -14.69
C MET A 81 11.62 9.13 -15.35
N ILE A 82 10.75 8.46 -16.11
CA ILE A 82 11.12 7.20 -16.77
C ILE A 82 12.16 7.46 -17.86
N ASN A 83 11.93 8.50 -18.68
CA ASN A 83 12.84 8.88 -19.76
C ASN A 83 14.24 9.22 -19.23
N GLU A 84 14.34 9.88 -18.07
CA GLU A 84 15.62 10.24 -17.46
C GLU A 84 16.34 9.09 -16.74
N LEU A 85 15.60 8.04 -16.35
CA LEU A 85 16.18 6.83 -15.75
C LEU A 85 16.60 5.80 -16.80
N GLN A 86 16.02 5.87 -18.01
CA GLN A 86 16.33 4.95 -19.11
C GLN A 86 17.83 4.88 -19.48
N PRO A 87 18.60 5.99 -19.53
CA PRO A 87 20.03 5.96 -19.83
C PRO A 87 20.88 5.22 -18.79
N ILE A 88 20.34 5.01 -17.58
CA ILE A 88 21.05 4.37 -16.47
C ILE A 88 21.19 2.84 -16.71
N GLN A 89 20.64 2.27 -17.81
CA GLN A 89 20.75 0.85 -18.22
C GLN A 89 20.26 -0.19 -17.20
N ILE A 90 19.62 0.24 -16.11
CA ILE A 90 19.15 -0.62 -15.00
C ILE A 90 17.62 -0.88 -15.11
N LEU A 91 16.96 -0.34 -16.14
CA LEU A 91 15.51 -0.28 -16.22
C LEU A 91 14.93 -1.35 -17.16
N ASN A 92 14.33 -2.39 -16.58
CA ASN A 92 13.47 -3.32 -17.31
C ASN A 92 12.04 -2.78 -17.30
N VAL A 93 11.52 -2.37 -18.47
CA VAL A 93 10.13 -1.94 -18.63
C VAL A 93 9.27 -3.16 -18.88
N LEU A 94 8.33 -3.44 -17.99
CA LEU A 94 7.27 -4.44 -18.21
C LEU A 94 6.01 -3.72 -18.69
N ARG A 95 5.38 -4.24 -19.74
CA ARG A 95 4.12 -3.72 -20.30
C ARG A 95 2.96 -4.64 -19.95
N ASP A 96 1.73 -4.20 -20.21
CA ASP A 96 0.51 -4.94 -19.84
C ASP A 96 0.48 -6.40 -20.32
N HIS A 97 1.07 -6.71 -21.48
CA HIS A 97 1.15 -8.07 -22.01
C HIS A 97 2.22 -8.94 -21.33
N ASP A 98 3.18 -8.33 -20.64
CA ASP A 98 4.17 -9.01 -19.81
C ASP A 98 3.63 -9.28 -18.39
N LEU A 99 2.49 -8.67 -18.04
CA LEU A 99 1.83 -8.88 -16.76
C LEU A 99 1.08 -10.20 -16.72
N LEU A 100 0.84 -10.67 -15.50
CA LEU A 100 0.04 -11.85 -15.24
C LEU A 100 -1.34 -11.74 -15.90
N ASN A 101 -1.79 -12.82 -16.53
CA ASN A 101 -3.16 -12.87 -17.00
C ASN A 101 -4.13 -12.78 -15.79
N LYS A 102 -5.39 -12.46 -16.09
CA LYS A 102 -6.41 -12.24 -15.06
C LYS A 102 -6.57 -13.42 -14.10
N ASN A 103 -6.45 -14.65 -14.59
CA ASN A 103 -6.65 -15.85 -13.76
C ASN A 103 -5.48 -16.04 -12.78
N ASP A 104 -4.24 -15.92 -13.27
CA ASP A 104 -3.05 -16.02 -12.42
C ASP A 104 -3.00 -14.90 -11.39
N PHE A 105 -3.32 -13.67 -11.81
CA PHE A 105 -3.45 -12.55 -10.89
C PHE A 105 -4.50 -12.81 -9.81
N GLN A 106 -5.68 -13.29 -10.19
CA GLN A 106 -6.75 -13.60 -9.25
C GLN A 106 -6.33 -14.69 -8.25
N GLN A 107 -5.64 -15.74 -8.71
CA GLN A 107 -5.14 -16.80 -7.84
C GLN A 107 -4.12 -16.26 -6.83
N ILE A 108 -3.16 -15.45 -7.27
CA ILE A 108 -2.15 -14.84 -6.39
C ILE A 108 -2.82 -13.91 -5.37
N VAL A 109 -3.72 -13.03 -5.81
CA VAL A 109 -4.43 -12.12 -4.90
C VAL A 109 -5.25 -12.92 -3.89
N GLN A 110 -5.97 -13.97 -4.31
CA GLN A 110 -6.74 -14.84 -3.41
C GLN A 110 -5.85 -15.51 -2.35
N GLN A 111 -4.63 -15.93 -2.72
CA GLN A 111 -3.66 -16.45 -1.76
C GLN A 111 -3.17 -15.38 -0.78
N MET A 112 -2.97 -14.14 -1.24
CA MET A 112 -2.54 -13.02 -0.40
C MET A 112 -3.62 -12.59 0.59
N ILE A 113 -4.89 -12.60 0.18
CA ILE A 113 -6.03 -12.17 1.01
C ILE A 113 -6.80 -13.35 1.64
N ARG A 114 -6.20 -14.53 1.72
CA ARG A 114 -6.87 -15.77 2.18
C ARG A 114 -7.52 -15.66 3.56
N ASP A 115 -6.98 -14.80 4.42
CA ASP A 115 -7.47 -14.58 5.79
C ASP A 115 -8.56 -13.49 5.85
N CYS A 116 -8.85 -12.81 4.73
CA CYS A 116 -9.84 -11.75 4.62
C CYS A 116 -11.16 -12.28 4.07
N LYS A 117 -12.29 -11.88 4.68
CA LYS A 117 -13.63 -12.26 4.22
C LYS A 117 -14.47 -11.04 3.90
N LEU A 118 -14.93 -10.93 2.65
CA LEU A 118 -15.90 -9.91 2.24
C LEU A 118 -17.33 -10.39 2.52
N VAL A 119 -18.06 -9.66 3.36
CA VAL A 119 -19.48 -9.92 3.66
C VAL A 119 -20.31 -8.76 3.13
N LYS A 120 -21.08 -9.01 2.08
CA LYS A 120 -21.94 -8.01 1.43
C LYS A 120 -23.39 -8.48 1.39
N SER A 121 -24.33 -7.53 1.35
CA SER A 121 -25.74 -7.78 1.12
C SER A 121 -26.33 -6.63 0.32
N GLN A 122 -27.32 -6.90 -0.52
CA GLN A 122 -28.03 -5.85 -1.26
C GLN A 122 -28.96 -5.03 -0.35
N ILE A 123 -29.46 -5.62 0.73
CA ILE A 123 -30.40 -5.01 1.67
C ILE A 123 -29.76 -4.89 3.05
N ALA A 124 -30.02 -3.79 3.76
CA ALA A 124 -29.61 -3.61 5.15
C ALA A 124 -30.38 -4.54 6.10
N GLY A 125 -29.87 -4.76 7.33
CA GLY A 125 -30.59 -5.54 8.34
C GLY A 125 -30.50 -7.08 8.24
N LEU A 126 -29.87 -7.64 7.20
CA LEU A 126 -29.75 -9.09 7.01
C LEU A 126 -28.71 -9.80 7.91
N GLY A 127 -28.37 -9.23 9.06
CA GLY A 127 -27.52 -9.90 10.06
C GLY A 127 -26.03 -10.06 9.70
N LYS A 128 -25.48 -9.30 8.74
CA LYS A 128 -24.04 -9.33 8.36
C LYS A 128 -23.11 -9.27 9.57
N SER A 129 -23.32 -8.29 10.44
CA SER A 129 -22.51 -8.10 11.65
C SER A 129 -22.62 -9.27 12.63
N THR A 130 -23.77 -9.93 12.68
CA THR A 130 -23.99 -11.14 13.48
C THR A 130 -23.19 -12.32 12.93
N ILE A 131 -23.17 -12.51 11.61
CA ILE A 131 -22.40 -13.56 10.94
C ILE A 131 -20.89 -13.35 11.18
N ILE A 132 -20.41 -12.10 11.02
CA ILE A 132 -19.01 -11.75 11.24
C ILE A 132 -18.61 -11.98 12.70
N ARG A 133 -19.43 -11.51 13.65
CA ARG A 133 -19.17 -11.70 15.08
C ARG A 133 -19.06 -13.18 15.44
N ARG A 134 -20.01 -14.01 14.99
CA ARG A 134 -19.97 -15.47 15.24
C ARG A 134 -18.71 -16.12 14.68
N ALA A 135 -18.29 -15.74 13.47
CA ALA A 135 -17.07 -16.28 12.86
C ALA A 135 -15.82 -15.91 13.68
N ILE A 136 -15.75 -14.69 14.19
CA ILE A 136 -14.63 -14.22 15.02
C ILE A 136 -14.62 -14.92 16.39
N GLU A 137 -15.78 -15.07 17.02
CA GLU A 137 -15.95 -15.82 18.27
C GLU A 137 -15.50 -17.28 18.11
N GLN A 138 -15.89 -17.94 17.02
CA GLN A 138 -15.45 -19.30 16.69
C GLN A 138 -13.93 -19.39 16.51
N SER A 139 -13.29 -18.34 15.98
CA SER A 139 -11.83 -18.27 15.84
C SER A 139 -11.09 -17.94 17.14
N LYS A 140 -11.80 -17.69 18.25
CA LYS A 140 -11.25 -17.30 19.56
C LYS A 140 -10.36 -16.04 19.48
N LYS A 141 -10.68 -15.10 18.58
CA LYS A 141 -9.96 -13.83 18.42
C LYS A 141 -10.74 -12.67 19.02
N ASN A 142 -10.02 -11.64 19.46
CA ASN A 142 -10.63 -10.41 19.95
C ASN A 142 -11.31 -9.66 18.81
N TYR A 143 -12.59 -9.32 18.98
CA TYR A 143 -13.33 -8.61 17.94
C TYR A 143 -13.03 -7.11 17.97
N VAL A 144 -12.35 -6.60 16.94
CA VAL A 144 -12.03 -5.18 16.81
C VAL A 144 -12.77 -4.58 15.62
N LYS A 145 -13.76 -3.74 15.91
CA LYS A 145 -14.63 -3.13 14.89
C LYS A 145 -14.18 -1.71 14.52
N PHE A 146 -14.06 -1.45 13.23
CA PHE A 146 -13.78 -0.13 12.65
C PHE A 146 -14.95 0.30 11.76
N PRO A 147 -15.91 1.08 12.29
CA PRO A 147 -16.90 1.76 11.46
C PRO A 147 -16.24 2.79 10.52
N ILE A 148 -16.64 2.78 9.25
CA ILE A 148 -16.24 3.73 8.21
C ILE A 148 -17.50 4.20 7.46
N TYR A 149 -17.91 5.45 7.69
CA TYR A 149 -19.13 6.05 7.15
C TYR A 149 -18.93 7.55 6.86
N GLY A 150 -19.68 8.10 5.91
CA GLY A 150 -19.75 9.52 5.56
C GLY A 150 -18.43 10.09 5.05
N ALA A 151 -18.15 11.33 5.45
CA ALA A 151 -16.86 12.00 5.27
C ALA A 151 -15.83 11.38 6.23
N PHE A 152 -15.23 10.28 5.80
CA PHE A 152 -14.14 9.66 6.56
C PHE A 152 -12.80 10.28 6.16
N ASP A 153 -11.96 10.54 7.16
CA ASP A 153 -10.60 11.00 6.98
C ASP A 153 -9.60 9.85 7.23
N VAL A 154 -8.53 9.82 6.43
CA VAL A 154 -7.59 8.69 6.42
C VAL A 154 -6.64 8.74 7.59
N ASP A 155 -6.22 9.94 7.98
CA ASP A 155 -5.35 10.13 9.14
C ASP A 155 -6.11 9.71 10.40
N THR A 156 -7.39 10.04 10.49
CA THR A 156 -8.29 9.58 11.56
C THR A 156 -8.42 8.05 11.60
N LEU A 157 -8.54 7.38 10.45
CA LEU A 157 -8.54 5.91 10.40
C LEU A 157 -7.19 5.33 10.83
N ALA A 158 -6.08 5.96 10.43
CA ALA A 158 -4.74 5.57 10.79
C ALA A 158 -4.51 5.65 12.32
N GLU A 159 -4.89 6.77 12.93
CA GLU A 159 -4.83 7.00 14.38
C GLU A 159 -5.65 5.97 15.15
N ARG A 160 -6.87 5.68 14.67
CA ARG A 160 -7.75 4.68 15.28
C ARG A 160 -7.12 3.29 15.22
N LEU A 161 -6.53 2.91 14.08
CA LEU A 161 -5.85 1.63 13.93
C LEU A 161 -4.62 1.55 14.85
N GLN A 162 -3.83 2.62 14.94
CA GLN A 162 -2.67 2.69 15.81
C GLN A 162 -3.05 2.57 17.30
N THR A 163 -4.08 3.29 17.73
CA THR A 163 -4.58 3.24 19.12
C THR A 163 -5.06 1.84 19.50
N LYS A 164 -5.58 1.08 18.54
CA LYS A 164 -6.06 -0.28 18.73
C LYS A 164 -5.01 -1.36 18.49
N TYR A 165 -3.79 -0.99 18.09
CA TYR A 165 -2.74 -1.93 17.70
C TYR A 165 -2.47 -3.07 18.71
N PRO A 166 -2.44 -2.83 20.04
CA PRO A 166 -2.27 -3.91 21.02
C PRO A 166 -3.38 -4.98 20.93
N GLN A 167 -4.61 -4.57 20.61
CA GLN A 167 -5.76 -5.47 20.45
C GLN A 167 -5.71 -6.25 19.13
N LEU A 168 -5.02 -5.73 18.12
CA LEU A 168 -4.91 -6.36 16.80
C LEU A 168 -4.01 -7.59 16.80
N GLN A 169 -3.04 -7.68 17.72
CA GLN A 169 -2.10 -8.80 17.80
C GLN A 169 -2.80 -10.15 18.06
N THR A 170 -3.91 -10.12 18.80
CA THR A 170 -4.75 -11.30 19.10
C THR A 170 -6.17 -11.13 18.57
N GLY A 171 -6.38 -10.12 17.72
CA GLY A 171 -7.68 -9.69 17.24
C GLY A 171 -8.02 -10.17 15.83
N ALA A 172 -9.29 -9.98 15.48
CA ALA A 172 -9.82 -10.01 14.13
C ALA A 172 -10.44 -8.65 13.82
N ILE A 173 -10.16 -8.12 12.63
CA ILE A 173 -10.56 -6.78 12.24
C ILE A 173 -11.86 -6.86 11.43
N HIS A 174 -12.83 -6.05 11.84
CA HIS A 174 -14.03 -5.83 11.04
C HIS A 174 -14.11 -4.38 10.62
N PHE A 175 -13.79 -4.13 9.34
CA PHE A 175 -14.11 -2.87 8.68
C PHE A 175 -15.60 -2.86 8.33
N ASP A 176 -16.40 -2.16 9.13
CA ASP A 176 -17.84 -2.00 8.91
C ASP A 176 -18.06 -0.76 8.03
N ILE A 177 -18.17 -1.01 6.73
CA ILE A 177 -18.25 0.02 5.68
C ILE A 177 -19.71 0.26 5.33
N GLY A 178 -20.16 1.50 5.48
CA GLY A 178 -21.47 1.95 4.96
C GLY A 178 -21.30 2.96 3.83
N SER A 179 -22.23 3.91 3.72
CA SER A 179 -22.12 4.98 2.72
C SER A 179 -20.92 5.85 3.03
N VAL A 180 -20.06 6.10 2.04
CA VAL A 180 -18.85 6.94 2.16
C VAL A 180 -18.82 7.97 1.03
N ASP A 181 -18.41 9.19 1.35
CA ASP A 181 -18.44 10.30 0.39
C ASP A 181 -17.33 10.16 -0.66
N ASN A 182 -16.18 9.59 -0.25
CA ASN A 182 -15.02 9.38 -1.12
C ASN A 182 -14.67 7.88 -1.24
N SER A 183 -15.44 7.17 -2.07
CA SER A 183 -15.24 5.73 -2.32
C SER A 183 -13.86 5.42 -2.92
N GLN A 184 -13.28 6.33 -3.71
CA GLN A 184 -11.95 6.16 -4.30
C GLN A 184 -10.87 6.12 -3.23
N GLN A 185 -10.91 7.05 -2.28
CA GLN A 185 -9.95 7.07 -1.17
C GLN A 185 -10.08 5.82 -0.29
N LEU A 186 -11.30 5.33 -0.07
CA LEU A 186 -11.52 4.09 0.67
C LEU A 186 -10.90 2.90 -0.06
N ASN A 187 -11.14 2.78 -1.38
CA ASN A 187 -10.57 1.71 -2.20
C ASN A 187 -9.04 1.73 -2.15
N ASP A 188 -8.42 2.90 -2.22
CA ASP A 188 -6.97 3.06 -2.16
C ASP A 188 -6.39 2.54 -0.82
N ILE A 189 -7.06 2.82 0.30
CA ILE A 189 -6.64 2.37 1.63
C ILE A 189 -6.85 0.87 1.80
N LEU A 190 -8.03 0.36 1.41
CA LEU A 190 -8.34 -1.06 1.48
C LEU A 190 -7.36 -1.88 0.64
N HIS A 191 -7.01 -1.39 -0.55
CA HIS A 191 -5.98 -2.01 -1.37
C HIS A 191 -4.64 -2.10 -0.63
N CYS A 192 -4.20 -1.01 0.00
CA CYS A 192 -2.96 -1.02 0.77
C CYS A 192 -3.02 -1.96 1.99
N LEU A 193 -4.14 -1.94 2.72
CA LEU A 193 -4.34 -2.79 3.89
C LEU A 193 -4.41 -4.28 3.54
N LEU A 194 -5.15 -4.63 2.49
CA LEU A 194 -5.35 -6.02 2.10
C LEU A 194 -4.09 -6.63 1.48
N LEU A 195 -3.38 -5.89 0.62
CA LEU A 195 -2.22 -6.42 -0.10
C LEU A 195 -0.90 -6.24 0.65
N PHE A 196 -0.71 -5.11 1.34
CA PHE A 196 0.57 -4.78 1.99
C PHE A 196 0.50 -4.87 3.51
N ARG A 197 -0.68 -5.12 4.10
CA ARG A 197 -0.92 -5.10 5.56
C ARG A 197 -0.38 -3.86 6.24
N SER A 198 -0.23 -2.77 5.50
CA SER A 198 0.34 -1.53 6.00
C SER A 198 0.00 -0.39 5.07
N PHE A 199 -0.05 0.80 5.64
CA PHE A 199 -0.12 2.03 4.88
C PHE A 199 0.46 3.17 5.71
N ARG A 200 0.82 4.26 5.03
CA ARG A 200 1.20 5.52 5.68
C ARG A 200 0.43 6.66 5.03
N PHE A 201 -0.28 7.44 5.84
CA PHE A 201 -0.80 8.74 5.46
C PHE A 201 -0.23 9.79 6.42
N GLY A 202 0.23 10.91 5.86
CA GLY A 202 0.99 11.92 6.60
C GLY A 202 2.20 11.35 7.37
N GLN A 203 2.19 11.56 8.68
CA GLN A 203 3.24 11.09 9.60
C GLN A 203 2.94 9.73 10.24
N ILE A 204 1.72 9.20 10.08
CA ILE A 204 1.27 8.01 10.78
C ILE A 204 1.41 6.80 9.86
N ALA A 205 2.28 5.88 10.27
CA ALA A 205 2.42 4.59 9.63
C ALA A 205 1.66 3.54 10.44
N VAL A 206 0.78 2.80 9.77
CA VAL A 206 0.03 1.70 10.36
C VAL A 206 0.46 0.40 9.70
N SER A 207 0.62 -0.64 10.50
CA SER A 207 0.77 -2.01 10.03
C SER A 207 -0.22 -2.90 10.78
N ILE A 208 -0.80 -3.87 10.07
CA ILE A 208 -1.62 -4.93 10.65
C ILE A 208 -0.69 -6.13 10.90
N PRO A 209 -0.57 -6.63 12.15
CA PRO A 209 0.25 -7.79 12.48
C PRO A 209 -0.04 -8.98 11.58
N ALA A 210 0.97 -9.81 11.27
CA ALA A 210 0.76 -11.02 10.49
C ALA A 210 -0.22 -11.97 11.20
N GLY A 211 -1.14 -12.59 10.45
CA GLY A 211 -2.14 -13.53 11.00
C GLY A 211 -3.39 -12.90 11.65
N THR A 212 -3.48 -11.56 11.70
CA THR A 212 -4.75 -10.86 11.95
C THR A 212 -5.66 -11.05 10.73
N PRO A 213 -6.83 -11.71 10.86
CA PRO A 213 -7.83 -11.84 9.82
C PRO A 213 -8.76 -10.63 9.76
#